data_AF-A0A0D3IGT2-F1
#
_entry.id   AF-A0A0D3IGT2-F1
#
_cell.length_a   1.000
_cell.length_b   1.000
_cell.length_c   1.000
_cell.angle_alpha   90.00
_cell.angle_beta   90.00
_cell.angle_gamma   90.00
#
_symmetry.space_group_name_H-M   'P 1'
#
loop_
_entity.id
_entity.type
_entity.pdbx_description
1 polymer ?
#
loop_
_entity_poly.entity_id
_entity_poly.type
_entity_poly.pdbx_seq_one_letter_code
_entity_poly.pdbx_strand_id
1 'polypeptide(L)'
;MDAMSVGLLFGSVTFWNFGVLLWLLAAALPAASAAIADGSPSAQPVPVILDTDIGTFMDDSFALAMLLRTPHLVLKLLVTASHDVVGRARVAAKHLSLVGCDAVPIGIGVPSDNGTGALFPWAADYDLRAYRGGVRSDGVAAMWEVVESSPVPVALIEIGPDC
;
A
#
# COMPACT_ATOMS: atom_id res chain seq x y z
N MET A 1 -62.25 35.10 8.24
CA MET A 1 -60.92 35.65 7.92
C MET A 1 -60.24 35.76 9.27
N ASP A 2 -59.41 34.82 9.73
CA ASP A 2 -58.40 34.06 8.99
C ASP A 2 -58.26 32.61 9.46
N ALA A 3 -57.57 31.87 8.60
CA ALA A 3 -57.41 30.44 8.54
C ALA A 3 -56.20 29.95 9.36
N MET A 4 -56.29 28.66 9.74
CA MET A 4 -55.18 27.72 9.92
C MET A 4 -54.20 27.92 11.08
N SER A 5 -54.33 27.06 12.09
CA SER A 5 -53.18 26.28 12.54
C SER A 5 -53.64 24.89 13.00
N VAL A 6 -53.28 23.88 12.20
CA VAL A 6 -53.37 22.46 12.53
C VAL A 6 -52.04 22.07 13.14
N GLY A 7 -52.07 21.55 14.37
CA GLY A 7 -50.92 20.94 15.03
C GLY A 7 -51.38 19.73 15.85
N LEU A 8 -51.48 18.58 15.19
CA LEU A 8 -51.84 17.29 15.79
C LEU A 8 -50.64 16.67 16.51
N LEU A 9 -50.90 16.32 17.77
CA LEU A 9 -50.59 15.06 18.46
C LEU A 9 -49.13 14.56 18.56
N PHE A 10 -48.68 14.60 19.82
CA PHE A 10 -47.81 13.66 20.51
C PHE A 10 -47.85 12.22 19.97
N GLY A 11 -46.67 11.68 19.66
CA GLY A 11 -46.45 10.27 19.39
C GLY A 11 -45.07 9.85 19.91
N SER A 12 -45.05 9.28 21.10
CA SER A 12 -43.94 8.53 21.68
C SER A 12 -43.64 7.31 20.81
N VAL A 13 -42.43 7.24 20.22
CA VAL A 13 -41.88 5.97 19.73
C VAL A 13 -40.60 5.70 20.52
N THR A 14 -40.77 4.81 21.47
CA THR A 14 -39.76 4.19 22.31
C THR A 14 -38.64 3.58 21.48
N PHE A 15 -37.41 3.79 21.97
CA PHE A 15 -36.26 2.90 21.86
C PHE A 15 -36.66 1.48 21.48
N TRP A 16 -36.12 0.95 20.38
CA TRP A 16 -35.81 -0.47 20.11
C TRP A 16 -35.52 -0.62 18.60
N ASN A 17 -34.27 -0.40 18.17
CA ASN A 17 -33.77 -1.03 16.93
C ASN A 17 -32.23 -1.03 16.77
N PHE A 18 -31.48 -1.33 17.84
CA PHE A 18 -30.02 -1.52 17.78
C PHE A 18 -29.56 -2.97 18.05
N GLY A 19 -30.47 -3.95 18.01
CA GLY A 19 -30.17 -5.34 18.38
C GLY A 19 -30.12 -6.36 17.22
N VAL A 20 -30.69 -6.05 16.04
CA VAL A 20 -30.84 -7.06 14.97
C VAL A 20 -29.69 -7.02 13.95
N LEU A 21 -28.97 -5.90 13.82
CA LEU A 21 -27.79 -5.84 12.95
C LEU A 21 -26.52 -6.44 13.59
N LEU A 22 -26.54 -6.69 14.91
CA LEU A 22 -25.45 -7.34 15.65
C LEU A 22 -25.64 -8.85 15.84
N TRP A 23 -26.71 -9.43 15.30
CA TRP A 23 -26.98 -10.88 15.29
C TRP A 23 -26.75 -11.56 13.93
N LEU A 24 -26.41 -10.80 12.87
CA LEU A 24 -26.06 -11.35 11.56
C LEU A 24 -24.55 -11.44 11.28
N LEU A 25 -23.70 -11.08 12.25
CA LEU A 25 -22.23 -11.17 12.15
C LEU A 25 -21.61 -12.32 12.96
N ALA A 26 -22.42 -13.16 13.63
CA ALA A 26 -21.92 -14.24 14.49
C ALA A 26 -22.31 -15.66 14.04
N ALA A 27 -22.97 -15.85 12.90
CA ALA A 27 -23.47 -17.15 12.46
C ALA A 27 -23.15 -17.46 10.98
N ALA A 28 -21.87 -17.53 10.63
CA ALA A 28 -21.39 -18.28 9.47
C ALA A 28 -19.87 -18.53 9.57
N LEU A 29 -19.41 -19.17 10.65
CA LEU A 29 -18.17 -19.92 10.63
C LEU A 29 -18.53 -21.40 10.42
N PRO A 30 -18.17 -21.98 9.27
CA PRO A 30 -17.62 -23.32 9.26
C PRO A 30 -16.10 -23.19 9.28
N ALA A 31 -15.51 -23.61 10.40
CA ALA A 31 -14.14 -24.04 10.43
C ALA A 31 -14.00 -25.25 9.48
N ALA A 32 -13.23 -25.08 8.40
CA ALA A 32 -12.35 -26.08 7.79
C ALA A 32 -11.93 -25.57 6.41
N SER A 33 -10.73 -24.99 6.31
CA SER A 33 -9.90 -25.34 5.16
C SER A 33 -8.86 -26.30 5.70
N ALA A 34 -9.12 -27.61 5.54
CA ALA A 34 -8.03 -28.55 5.53
C ALA A 34 -7.09 -28.05 4.42
N ALA A 35 -5.90 -27.60 4.80
CA ALA A 35 -4.87 -27.29 3.85
C ALA A 35 -4.69 -28.54 2.98
N ILE A 36 -5.05 -28.46 1.70
CA ILE A 36 -4.43 -29.34 0.74
C ILE A 36 -2.96 -28.93 0.80
N ALA A 37 -2.14 -29.80 1.38
CA ALA A 37 -0.71 -29.74 1.23
C ALA A 37 -0.45 -29.93 -0.26
N ASP A 38 -0.42 -28.82 -0.98
CA ASP A 38 -0.07 -28.80 -2.38
C ASP A 38 1.38 -29.24 -2.43
N GLY A 39 1.61 -30.48 -2.89
CA GLY A 39 2.94 -31.05 -3.10
C GLY A 39 3.70 -30.39 -4.25
N SER A 40 3.18 -29.27 -4.78
CA SER A 40 3.92 -28.30 -5.58
C SER A 40 5.16 -27.89 -4.78
N PRO A 41 6.38 -27.94 -5.35
CA PRO A 41 7.54 -27.39 -4.67
C PRO A 41 7.17 -25.97 -4.24
N SER A 42 7.22 -25.68 -2.94
CA SER A 42 6.98 -24.34 -2.42
C SER A 42 7.80 -23.39 -3.27
N ALA A 43 7.15 -22.58 -4.11
CA ALA A 43 7.86 -21.72 -5.03
C ALA A 43 8.87 -20.93 -4.21
N GLN A 44 10.16 -21.14 -4.51
CA GLN A 44 11.24 -20.52 -3.74
C GLN A 44 10.96 -19.02 -3.69
N PRO A 45 11.09 -18.36 -2.53
CA PRO A 45 10.81 -16.94 -2.42
C PRO A 45 11.59 -16.16 -3.48
N VAL A 46 10.88 -15.42 -4.33
CA VAL A 46 11.48 -14.62 -5.40
C VAL A 46 11.84 -13.25 -4.83
N PRO A 47 13.13 -12.86 -4.80
CA PRO A 47 13.49 -11.50 -4.42
C PRO A 47 13.00 -10.53 -5.50
N VAL A 48 12.38 -9.43 -5.07
CA VAL A 48 11.77 -8.43 -5.95
C VAL A 48 12.41 -7.06 -5.72
N ILE A 49 12.74 -6.38 -6.81
CA ILE A 49 12.91 -4.93 -6.86
C ILE A 49 11.63 -4.36 -7.49
N LEU A 50 11.02 -3.37 -6.84
CA LEU A 50 9.87 -2.65 -7.39
C LEU A 50 10.32 -1.26 -7.85
N ASP A 51 10.18 -0.94 -9.13
CA ASP A 51 10.34 0.41 -9.68
C ASP A 51 8.95 1.00 -9.99
N THR A 52 8.65 2.16 -9.42
CA THR A 52 7.26 2.69 -9.41
C THR A 52 7.22 4.22 -9.40
N ASP A 53 6.24 4.79 -10.09
CA ASP A 53 5.88 6.20 -9.98
C ASP A 53 4.76 6.43 -8.94
N ILE A 54 4.84 5.72 -7.81
CA ILE A 54 3.85 5.82 -6.73
C ILE A 54 3.56 7.26 -6.34
N GLY A 55 2.28 7.57 -6.20
CA GLY A 55 1.79 8.85 -5.72
C GLY A 55 1.14 9.74 -6.78
N THR A 56 1.27 9.42 -8.07
CA THR A 56 0.52 10.10 -9.15
C THR A 56 -0.97 9.81 -9.00
N PHE A 57 -1.31 8.52 -9.10
CA PHE A 57 -2.63 7.95 -8.92
C PHE A 57 -2.56 6.79 -7.89
N MET A 58 -3.65 6.03 -7.75
CA MET A 58 -3.83 5.06 -6.65
C MET A 58 -3.40 3.62 -7.01
N ASP A 59 -3.18 3.33 -8.29
CA ASP A 59 -2.88 1.98 -8.79
C ASP A 59 -1.55 1.42 -8.24
N ASP A 60 -0.48 2.23 -8.17
CA ASP A 60 0.79 1.83 -7.54
C ASP A 60 0.63 1.45 -6.05
N SER A 61 -0.22 2.17 -5.32
CA SER A 61 -0.50 1.87 -3.92
C SER A 61 -1.15 0.49 -3.76
N PHE A 62 -2.04 0.12 -4.70
CA PHE A 62 -2.65 -1.21 -4.73
C PHE A 62 -1.67 -2.29 -5.21
N ALA A 63 -0.82 -1.99 -6.20
CA ALA A 63 0.24 -2.89 -6.65
C ALA A 63 1.22 -3.19 -5.51
N LEU A 64 1.68 -2.17 -4.77
CA LEU A 64 2.52 -2.33 -3.58
C LEU A 64 1.81 -3.16 -2.51
N ALA A 65 0.54 -2.87 -2.22
CA ALA A 65 -0.23 -3.65 -1.24
C ALA A 65 -0.36 -5.13 -1.65
N MET A 66 -0.61 -5.42 -2.93
CA MET A 66 -0.69 -6.78 -3.45
C MET A 66 0.66 -7.49 -3.37
N LEU A 67 1.75 -6.81 -3.75
CA LEU A 67 3.12 -7.34 -3.63
C LEU A 67 3.45 -7.74 -2.20
N LEU A 68 3.20 -6.85 -1.23
CA LEU A 68 3.45 -7.09 0.20
C LEU A 68 2.61 -8.24 0.78
N ARG A 69 1.45 -8.55 0.16
CA ARG A 69 0.55 -9.63 0.57
C ARG A 69 0.78 -10.94 -0.17
N THR A 70 1.73 -10.98 -1.09
CA THR A 70 2.03 -12.16 -1.90
C THR A 70 3.20 -12.92 -1.28
N PRO A 71 2.98 -14.06 -0.59
CA PRO A 71 3.97 -14.66 0.32
C PRO A 71 5.22 -15.21 -0.37
N HIS A 72 5.16 -15.49 -1.67
CA HIS A 72 6.29 -15.98 -2.46
C HIS A 72 7.12 -14.86 -3.10
N LEU A 73 6.68 -13.59 -2.99
CA LEU A 73 7.43 -12.42 -3.47
C LEU A 73 8.01 -11.67 -2.27
N VAL A 74 9.32 -11.43 -2.29
CA VAL A 74 10.02 -10.77 -1.19
C VAL A 74 10.59 -9.46 -1.69
N LEU A 75 9.92 -8.35 -1.37
CA LEU A 75 10.39 -7.02 -1.72
C LEU A 75 11.73 -6.72 -1.02
N LYS A 76 12.78 -6.53 -1.82
CA LYS A 76 14.15 -6.24 -1.37
C LYS A 76 14.51 -4.76 -1.48
N LEU A 77 13.91 -4.04 -2.42
CA LEU A 77 14.14 -2.63 -2.67
C LEU A 77 12.93 -2.05 -3.40
N LEU A 78 12.49 -0.86 -3.01
CA LEU A 78 11.57 -0.03 -3.79
C LEU A 78 12.35 1.14 -4.36
N VAL A 79 12.26 1.39 -5.67
CA VAL A 79 12.86 2.52 -6.36
C VAL A 79 11.75 3.41 -6.91
N THR A 80 11.91 4.72 -6.74
CA THR A 80 10.90 5.69 -7.21
C THR A 80 11.32 6.28 -8.55
N ALA A 81 10.43 6.23 -9.53
CA ALA A 81 10.68 6.70 -10.88
C ALA A 81 9.87 7.95 -11.23
N SER A 82 10.42 8.75 -12.16
CA SER A 82 9.78 9.89 -12.81
C SER A 82 9.30 11.02 -11.89
N HIS A 83 9.17 12.23 -12.46
CA HIS A 83 8.72 13.43 -11.77
C HIS A 83 9.53 13.68 -10.48
N ASP A 84 8.93 14.28 -9.43
CA ASP A 84 9.59 14.46 -8.14
C ASP A 84 9.73 13.13 -7.37
N VAL A 85 10.81 12.40 -7.69
CA VAL A 85 11.18 11.12 -7.07
C VAL A 85 11.36 11.20 -5.54
N VAL A 86 11.73 12.36 -4.99
CA VAL A 86 11.85 12.53 -3.52
C VAL A 86 10.48 12.63 -2.88
N GLY A 87 9.54 13.34 -3.53
CA GLY A 87 8.13 13.36 -3.14
C GLY A 87 7.50 11.97 -3.20
N ARG A 88 7.78 11.20 -4.25
CA ARG A 88 7.35 9.79 -4.35
C ARG A 88 7.95 8.91 -3.27
N ALA A 89 9.22 9.13 -2.92
CA ALA A 89 9.86 8.39 -1.84
C ALA A 89 9.17 8.64 -0.50
N ARG A 90 8.69 9.87 -0.23
CA ARG A 90 7.85 10.13 0.95
C ARG A 90 6.55 9.33 0.92
N VAL A 91 5.88 9.28 -0.22
CA VAL A 91 4.65 8.49 -0.40
C VAL A 91 4.91 7.01 -0.13
N ALA A 92 5.94 6.43 -0.74
CA ALA A 92 6.35 5.04 -0.54
C ALA A 92 6.71 4.76 0.93
N ALA A 93 7.51 5.62 1.55
CA ALA A 93 7.93 5.49 2.95
C ALA A 93 6.72 5.52 3.91
N LYS A 94 5.77 6.44 3.68
CA LYS A 94 4.55 6.53 4.48
C LYS A 94 3.68 5.28 4.31
N HIS A 95 3.50 4.76 3.09
CA HIS A 95 2.82 3.49 2.86
C HIS A 95 3.46 2.34 3.63
N LEU A 96 4.77 2.12 3.44
CA LEU A 96 5.50 1.01 4.06
C LEU A 96 5.50 1.09 5.60
N SER A 97 5.59 2.29 6.15
CA SER A 97 5.53 2.53 7.61
C SER A 97 4.17 2.19 8.20
N LEU A 98 3.08 2.59 7.54
CA LEU A 98 1.73 2.35 8.04
C LEU A 98 1.37 0.86 8.07
N VAL A 99 1.94 0.05 7.19
CA VAL A 99 1.70 -1.39 7.12
C VAL A 99 2.75 -2.23 7.84
N GLY A 100 3.74 -1.59 8.50
CA GLY A 100 4.81 -2.26 9.25
C GLY A 100 5.88 -2.93 8.39
N CYS A 101 5.96 -2.60 7.09
CA CYS A 101 6.94 -3.12 6.13
C CYS A 101 8.10 -2.13 5.88
N ASP A 102 8.32 -1.18 6.78
CA ASP A 102 9.35 -0.13 6.74
C ASP A 102 10.78 -0.62 7.00
N ALA A 103 11.06 -1.92 6.91
CA ALA A 103 12.43 -2.44 6.86
C ALA A 103 13.00 -2.48 5.43
N VAL A 104 12.13 -2.37 4.41
CA VAL A 104 12.54 -2.37 3.01
C VAL A 104 13.26 -1.06 2.69
N PRO A 105 14.47 -1.05 2.10
CA PRO A 105 15.11 0.19 1.68
C PRO A 105 14.36 0.85 0.51
N ILE A 106 14.43 2.18 0.45
CA ILE A 106 13.92 2.97 -0.68
C ILE A 106 15.09 3.59 -1.44
N GLY A 107 15.15 3.39 -2.75
CA GLY A 107 16.08 4.04 -3.66
C GLY A 107 15.44 5.27 -4.31
N ILE A 108 16.16 6.39 -4.31
CA ILE A 108 15.80 7.58 -5.10
C ILE A 108 16.21 7.33 -6.55
N GLY A 109 15.24 7.14 -7.44
CA GLY A 109 15.50 6.98 -8.87
C GLY A 109 15.81 8.29 -9.58
N VAL A 110 15.67 8.30 -10.91
CA VAL A 110 16.01 9.45 -11.75
C VAL A 110 14.77 10.34 -11.96
N PRO A 111 14.82 11.63 -11.59
CA PRO A 111 13.70 12.54 -11.84
C PRO A 111 13.62 12.89 -13.33
N SER A 112 12.40 12.95 -13.87
CA SER A 112 12.15 13.46 -15.23
C SER A 112 11.80 14.94 -15.25
N ASP A 113 11.07 15.43 -14.24
CA ASP A 113 10.75 16.83 -14.00
C ASP A 113 10.35 17.03 -12.51
N ASN A 114 9.72 18.16 -12.16
CA ASN A 114 9.22 18.43 -10.80
C ASN A 114 7.70 18.23 -10.65
N GLY A 115 7.12 17.36 -11.47
CA GLY A 115 5.71 16.98 -11.43
C GLY A 115 5.32 16.40 -10.07
N THR A 116 4.07 16.63 -9.67
CA THR A 116 3.53 16.17 -8.38
C THR A 116 2.34 15.25 -8.60
N GLY A 117 1.95 14.52 -7.57
CA GLY A 117 0.85 13.56 -7.62
C GLY A 117 -0.19 13.76 -6.53
N ALA A 118 -1.35 13.10 -6.69
CA ALA A 118 -2.48 13.25 -5.78
C ALA A 118 -2.17 12.86 -4.32
N LEU A 119 -1.20 11.95 -4.10
CA LEU A 119 -0.82 11.50 -2.76
C LEU A 119 0.29 12.33 -2.11
N PHE A 120 0.88 13.29 -2.83
CA PHE A 120 1.98 14.11 -2.29
C PHE A 120 1.54 14.92 -1.06
N PRO A 121 0.39 15.61 -1.07
CA PRO A 121 -0.09 16.32 0.13
C PRO A 121 -0.31 15.39 1.32
N TRP A 122 -0.76 14.15 1.08
CA TRP A 122 -0.95 13.17 2.14
C TRP A 122 0.36 12.75 2.79
N ALA A 123 1.46 12.68 2.05
CA ALA A 123 2.78 12.30 2.57
C ALA A 123 3.69 13.48 2.94
N ALA A 124 3.21 14.72 2.84
CA ALA A 124 4.01 15.94 3.00
C ALA A 124 4.64 16.08 4.40
N ASP A 125 4.03 15.49 5.42
CA ASP A 125 4.46 15.49 6.82
C ASP A 125 5.46 14.37 7.16
N TYR A 126 5.73 13.45 6.23
CA TYR A 126 6.60 12.31 6.49
C TYR A 126 8.09 12.69 6.37
N ASP A 127 8.85 12.51 7.45
CA ASP A 127 10.31 12.71 7.46
C ASP A 127 11.04 11.47 6.93
N LEU A 128 11.57 11.56 5.71
CA LEU A 128 12.37 10.48 5.10
C LEU A 128 13.62 10.12 5.91
N ARG A 129 14.18 11.02 6.71
CA ARG A 129 15.35 10.73 7.55
C ARG A 129 15.02 9.76 8.68
N ALA A 130 13.74 9.69 9.07
CA ALA A 130 13.25 8.78 10.09
C ALA A 130 12.86 7.40 9.51
N TYR A 131 12.92 7.20 8.19
CA TYR A 131 12.52 5.95 7.57
C TYR A 131 13.45 4.79 7.96
N ARG A 132 12.90 3.75 8.60
CA ARG A 132 13.67 2.67 9.24
C ARG A 132 14.50 1.84 8.26
N GLY A 133 13.99 1.59 7.05
CA GLY A 133 14.67 0.83 6.01
C GLY A 133 15.83 1.58 5.36
N GLY A 134 15.95 2.87 5.63
CA GLY A 134 16.94 3.76 5.02
C GLY A 134 16.55 4.18 3.60
N VAL A 135 17.09 5.32 3.20
CA VAL A 135 16.91 5.89 1.85
C VAL A 135 18.26 5.94 1.16
N ARG A 136 18.35 5.35 -0.04
CA ARG A 136 19.54 5.35 -0.90
C ARG A 136 19.41 6.47 -1.90
N SER A 137 20.34 7.43 -1.90
CA SER A 137 20.30 8.59 -2.80
C SER A 137 20.50 8.25 -4.27
N ASP A 138 21.11 7.09 -4.55
CA ASP A 138 21.29 6.55 -5.90
C ASP A 138 20.54 5.20 -5.97
N GLY A 139 19.31 5.27 -6.48
CA GLY A 139 18.43 4.11 -6.61
C GLY A 139 18.94 3.10 -7.62
N VAL A 140 19.56 3.54 -8.72
CA VAL A 140 20.09 2.65 -9.76
C VAL A 140 21.28 1.85 -9.23
N ALA A 141 22.20 2.51 -8.52
CA ALA A 141 23.28 1.82 -7.82
C ALA A 141 22.74 0.83 -6.78
N ALA A 142 21.68 1.20 -6.04
CA ALA A 142 21.03 0.29 -5.10
C ALA A 142 20.39 -0.93 -5.79
N MET A 143 19.80 -0.77 -6.99
CA MET A 143 19.30 -1.90 -7.78
C MET A 143 20.44 -2.85 -8.15
N TRP A 144 21.56 -2.29 -8.63
CA TRP A 144 22.75 -3.07 -8.97
C TRP A 144 23.25 -3.87 -7.76
N GLU A 145 23.37 -3.24 -6.59
CA GLU A 145 23.80 -3.94 -5.36
C GLU A 145 22.87 -5.10 -4.99
N VAL A 146 21.55 -4.95 -5.13
CA VAL A 146 20.58 -6.02 -4.86
C VAL A 146 20.75 -7.18 -5.86
N VAL A 147 20.96 -6.88 -7.14
CA VAL A 147 21.17 -7.89 -8.18
C VAL A 147 22.49 -8.62 -7.98
N GLU A 148 23.58 -7.88 -7.74
CA GLU A 148 24.93 -8.42 -7.59
C GLU A 148 25.09 -9.26 -6.31
N SER A 149 24.43 -8.87 -5.22
CA SER A 149 24.50 -9.61 -3.94
C SER A 149 23.55 -10.80 -3.85
N SER A 150 22.62 -10.97 -4.79
CA SER A 150 21.62 -12.02 -4.73
C SER A 150 22.18 -13.37 -5.22
N PRO A 151 22.06 -14.46 -4.44
CA PRO A 151 22.49 -15.80 -4.86
C PRO A 151 21.50 -16.47 -5.84
N VAL A 152 20.34 -15.83 -6.08
CA VAL A 152 19.27 -16.31 -6.96
C VAL A 152 18.81 -15.16 -7.87
N PRO A 153 18.16 -15.44 -9.02
CA PRO A 153 17.62 -14.38 -9.87
C PRO A 153 16.68 -13.43 -9.12
N VAL A 154 16.86 -12.12 -9.33
CA VAL A 154 16.00 -11.07 -8.82
C VAL A 154 14.98 -10.69 -9.88
N ALA A 155 13.71 -10.61 -9.49
CA ALA A 155 12.67 -10.08 -10.36
C ALA A 155 12.64 -8.55 -10.24
N LEU A 156 12.77 -7.85 -11.37
CA LEU A 156 12.45 -6.43 -11.47
C LEU A 156 10.99 -6.32 -11.91
N ILE A 157 10.17 -5.67 -11.08
CA ILE A 157 8.80 -5.29 -11.42
C ILE A 157 8.81 -3.79 -11.65
N GLU A 158 8.62 -3.40 -12.90
CA GLU A 158 8.53 -2.01 -13.32
C GLU A 158 7.05 -1.68 -13.56
N ILE A 159 6.55 -0.70 -12.83
CA ILE A 159 5.20 -0.15 -12.98
C ILE A 159 5.20 1.37 -13.07
N GLY A 160 6.38 2.00 -13.04
CA GLY A 160 6.55 3.39 -13.44
C GLY A 160 6.76 3.51 -14.96
N PRO A 161 6.72 4.73 -15.52
CA PRO A 161 7.03 4.94 -16.92
C PRO A 161 8.55 4.86 -17.15
N ASP A 162 8.97 3.96 -18.04
CA ASP A 162 10.26 4.02 -18.72
C ASP A 162 10.28 5.20 -19.70
N CYS A 163 11.32 6.03 -19.60
CA CYS A 163 11.53 7.19 -20.48
C CYS A 163 11.82 6.81 -21.94
#